data_AF-A0A926API0-F1
#
_entry.id   AF-A0A926API0-F1
#
_cell.length_a   1.000
_cell.length_b   1.000
_cell.length_c   1.000
_cell.angle_alpha   90.00
_cell.angle_beta   90.00
_cell.angle_gamma   90.00
#
_symmetry.space_group_name_H-M   'P 1'
#
loop_
_entity.id
_entity.type
_entity.pdbx_description
1 polymer ?
#
loop_
_entity_poly.entity_id
_entity_poly.type
_entity_poly.pdbx_seq_one_letter_code
_entity_poly.pdbx_strand_id
1 'polypeptide(L)'
;LLDAIDRLAGTQTDFANLPPGTRAVALPDNSYNRSSQFLRVFGRPEAESVCECERVQSSSLAQSLHLLNAPELKAKLAAANGRAERLAKEDKPAEAKVRELYLAAFSREPRPQELKTAIDYLNEPGTAANANYQDLIWALINTKEFLFNH
;
A
#
# COMPACT_ATOMS: atom_id res chain seq x y z
N LEU A 1 6.05 5.12 -3.60
CA LEU A 1 5.40 3.83 -3.26
C LEU A 1 5.33 3.44 -1.76
N LEU A 2 6.41 3.14 -1.01
CA LEU A 2 6.29 2.63 0.38
C LEU A 2 5.49 3.59 1.30
N ASP A 3 5.81 4.89 1.24
CA ASP A 3 5.08 5.93 1.98
C ASP A 3 3.59 5.99 1.60
N ALA A 4 3.24 5.69 0.36
CA ALA A 4 1.86 5.67 -0.12
C ALA A 4 1.10 4.44 0.41
N ILE A 5 1.77 3.27 0.45
CA ILE A 5 1.23 2.05 1.06
C ILE A 5 0.95 2.28 2.54
N ASP A 6 1.90 2.87 3.27
CA ASP A 6 1.73 3.20 4.69
C ASP A 6 0.53 4.14 4.91
N ARG A 7 0.43 5.20 4.12
CA ARG A 7 -0.71 6.13 4.18
C ARG A 7 -2.05 5.47 3.86
N LEU A 8 -2.09 4.56 2.89
CA LEU A 8 -3.32 3.87 2.48
C LEU A 8 -3.74 2.82 3.51
N ALA A 9 -2.78 2.03 4.01
CA ALA A 9 -3.01 1.03 5.05
C ALA A 9 -3.26 1.68 6.43
N GLY A 10 -2.94 2.96 6.62
CA GLY A 10 -3.02 3.63 7.92
C GLY A 10 -1.95 3.11 8.89
N THR A 11 -0.81 2.70 8.36
CA THR A 11 0.33 2.18 9.12
C THR A 11 1.54 3.07 8.94
N GLN A 12 2.64 2.67 9.56
CA GLN A 12 3.93 3.32 9.38
C GLN A 12 5.02 2.27 9.33
N THR A 13 6.04 2.51 8.49
CA THR A 13 7.32 1.81 8.55
C THR A 13 8.23 2.52 9.53
N ASP A 14 8.86 1.77 10.42
CA ASP A 14 9.91 2.29 11.29
C ASP A 14 11.28 1.96 10.70
N PHE A 15 12.21 2.91 10.82
CA PHE A 15 13.57 2.78 10.33
C PHE A 15 14.55 2.90 11.51
N ALA A 16 15.54 2.00 11.55
CA ALA A 16 16.49 1.93 12.66
C ALA A 16 17.22 3.27 12.86
N ASN A 17 17.35 3.70 14.12
CA ASN A 17 18.02 4.94 14.50
C ASN A 17 17.40 6.23 13.92
N LEU A 18 16.15 6.18 13.45
CA LEU A 18 15.40 7.36 13.02
C LEU A 18 14.15 7.54 13.90
N PRO A 19 13.67 8.78 14.09
CA PRO A 19 12.44 9.02 14.82
C PRO A 19 11.25 8.27 14.18
N PRO A 20 10.29 7.77 14.99
CA PRO A 20 9.01 7.32 14.47
C PRO A 20 8.35 8.42 13.62
N GLY A 21 7.73 8.02 12.51
CA GLY A 21 7.13 8.90 11.52
C GLY A 21 8.05 9.28 10.37
N THR A 22 9.33 8.86 10.40
CA THR A 22 10.26 9.17 9.31
C THR A 22 9.82 8.47 8.03
N ARG A 23 9.57 9.27 6.98
CA ARG A 23 9.15 8.78 5.67
C ARG A 23 10.30 8.14 4.92
N ALA A 24 10.01 7.12 4.12
CA ALA A 24 10.98 6.46 3.26
C ALA A 24 11.67 7.45 2.30
N VAL A 25 10.94 8.44 1.77
CA VAL A 25 11.52 9.48 0.92
C VAL A 25 12.54 10.39 1.62
N ALA A 26 12.47 10.47 2.96
CA ALA A 26 13.31 11.32 3.79
C ALA A 26 14.52 10.58 4.38
N LEU A 27 14.76 9.33 3.98
CA LEU A 27 15.92 8.57 4.44
C LEU A 27 17.23 9.25 3.99
N PRO A 28 18.25 9.30 4.87
CA PRO A 28 19.47 10.06 4.62
C PRO A 28 20.36 9.41 3.55
N ASP A 29 20.35 8.08 3.45
CA ASP A 29 21.16 7.32 2.50
C ASP A 29 20.55 5.93 2.21
N ASN A 30 21.19 5.17 1.31
CA ASN A 30 20.72 3.86 0.85
C ASN A 30 21.01 2.70 1.82
N SER A 31 21.74 2.90 2.92
CA SER A 31 22.04 1.81 3.88
C SER A 31 20.78 1.15 4.44
N TYR A 32 19.68 1.90 4.49
CA TYR A 32 18.35 1.46 4.89
C TYR A 32 17.70 0.46 3.92
N ASN A 33 18.16 0.37 2.68
CA ASN A 33 17.73 -0.65 1.73
C ASN A 33 18.03 -2.06 2.29
N ARG A 34 19.18 -2.25 2.94
CA ARG A 34 19.56 -3.57 3.49
C ARG A 34 18.58 -4.09 4.53
N SER A 35 17.97 -3.17 5.29
CA SER A 35 16.97 -3.49 6.32
C SER A 35 15.54 -3.61 5.81
N SER A 36 15.23 -3.18 4.58
CA SER A 36 13.89 -3.27 3.99
C SER A 36 13.92 -3.92 2.63
N GLN A 37 13.40 -5.16 2.53
CA GLN A 37 13.27 -5.85 1.25
C GLN A 37 12.43 -5.04 0.25
N PHE A 38 11.42 -4.32 0.73
CA PHE A 38 10.63 -3.41 -0.10
C PHE A 38 11.50 -2.32 -0.73
N LEU A 39 12.36 -1.65 0.05
CA LEU A 39 13.26 -0.62 -0.49
C LEU A 39 14.33 -1.19 -1.42
N ARG A 40 14.73 -2.46 -1.29
CA ARG A 40 15.62 -3.09 -2.28
C ARG A 40 14.94 -3.31 -3.62
N VAL A 41 13.66 -3.65 -3.59
CA VAL A 41 12.88 -3.99 -4.80
C VAL A 41 12.31 -2.74 -5.47
N PHE A 42 11.92 -1.72 -4.70
CA PHE A 42 11.21 -0.50 -5.15
C PHE A 42 11.90 0.82 -4.80
N GLY A 43 12.99 0.79 -4.04
CA GLY A 43 13.68 1.99 -3.55
C GLY A 43 14.73 2.50 -4.52
N ARG A 44 15.57 3.38 -3.99
CA ARG A 44 16.63 4.05 -4.76
C ARG A 44 17.72 3.03 -5.13
N PRO A 45 18.36 3.18 -6.31
CA PRO A 45 19.52 2.36 -6.65
C PRO A 45 20.58 2.45 -5.57
N GLU A 46 21.30 1.36 -5.30
CA GLU A 46 22.35 1.30 -4.25
C GLU A 46 23.47 2.33 -4.46
N ALA A 47 23.57 2.92 -5.66
CA ALA A 47 24.61 3.87 -6.07
C ALA A 47 26.01 3.23 -6.03
N GLU A 48 26.10 1.95 -6.38
CA GLU A 48 27.36 1.22 -6.49
C GLU A 48 28.17 1.68 -7.70
N SER A 49 27.52 2.24 -8.73
CA SER A 49 28.18 2.85 -9.88
C SER A 49 27.51 4.14 -10.35
N VAL A 50 28.26 4.92 -11.14
CA VAL A 50 27.77 6.16 -11.79
C VAL A 50 26.92 5.86 -13.04
N CYS A 51 26.62 4.58 -13.32
CA CYS A 51 25.84 4.18 -14.49
C CYS A 51 24.36 4.53 -14.26
N GLU A 52 23.76 5.29 -15.18
CA GLU A 52 22.30 5.49 -15.24
C GLU A 52 21.55 4.14 -15.37
N CYS A 53 22.26 3.10 -15.77
CA CYS A 53 21.86 1.70 -15.92
C CYS A 53 21.34 1.06 -14.62
N GLU A 54 21.76 1.56 -13.44
CA GLU A 54 21.25 1.09 -12.14
C GLU A 54 19.85 1.66 -11.83
N ARG A 55 19.44 2.74 -12.51
CA ARG A 55 18.08 3.29 -12.41
C ARG A 55 17.15 2.52 -13.36
N VAL A 56 16.74 1.33 -12.93
CA VAL A 56 15.69 0.58 -13.62
C VAL A 56 14.34 1.27 -13.36
N GLN A 57 13.90 2.10 -14.31
CA GLN A 57 12.60 2.77 -14.29
C GLN A 57 11.44 1.87 -14.77
N SER A 58 11.73 0.64 -15.21
CA SER A 58 10.71 -0.28 -15.69
C SER A 58 10.09 -1.07 -14.55
N SER A 59 8.76 -1.01 -14.44
CA SER A 59 8.01 -1.92 -13.56
C SER A 59 8.28 -3.36 -14.03
N SER A 60 9.00 -4.13 -13.22
CA SER A 60 9.31 -5.52 -13.57
C SER A 60 8.20 -6.46 -13.10
N LEU A 61 8.02 -7.58 -13.80
CA LEU A 61 7.12 -8.65 -13.35
C LEU A 61 7.45 -9.10 -11.91
N ALA A 62 8.74 -9.09 -11.54
CA ALA A 62 9.21 -9.42 -10.21
C ALA A 62 8.73 -8.43 -9.12
N GLN A 63 8.70 -7.13 -9.43
CA GLN A 63 8.15 -6.09 -8.55
C GLN A 63 6.64 -6.30 -8.32
N SER A 64 5.87 -6.50 -9.38
CA SER A 64 4.42 -6.78 -9.26
C SER A 64 4.17 -8.06 -8.46
N LEU A 65 4.95 -9.12 -8.70
CA LEU A 65 4.84 -10.37 -7.95
C LEU A 65 5.21 -10.20 -6.47
N HIS A 66 6.17 -9.33 -6.16
CA HIS A 66 6.53 -8.99 -4.80
C HIS A 66 5.33 -8.34 -4.09
N LEU A 67 4.68 -7.34 -4.67
CA LEU A 67 3.52 -6.68 -4.06
C LEU A 67 2.35 -7.63 -3.80
N LEU A 68 2.08 -8.55 -4.73
CA LEU A 68 1.02 -9.54 -4.55
C LEU A 68 1.28 -10.47 -3.35
N ASN A 69 2.56 -10.76 -3.05
CA ASN A 69 2.93 -11.81 -2.11
C ASN A 69 3.71 -11.33 -0.87
N ALA A 70 4.04 -10.04 -0.77
CA ALA A 70 4.93 -9.52 0.26
C ALA A 70 4.34 -9.72 1.67
N PRO A 71 5.03 -10.45 2.56
CA PRO A 71 4.61 -10.59 3.96
C PRO A 71 4.50 -9.24 4.67
N GLU A 72 5.39 -8.29 4.33
CA GLU A 72 5.37 -6.93 4.89
C GLU A 72 4.07 -6.19 4.53
N LEU A 73 3.58 -6.32 3.29
CA LEU A 73 2.31 -5.72 2.90
C LEU A 73 1.15 -6.36 3.68
N LYS A 74 1.13 -7.70 3.77
CA LYS A 74 0.10 -8.41 4.55
C LYS A 74 0.09 -7.98 6.02
N ALA A 75 1.28 -7.84 6.62
CA ALA A 75 1.41 -7.38 8.00
C ALA A 75 0.88 -5.95 8.20
N LYS A 76 1.15 -5.03 7.25
CA LYS A 76 0.60 -3.67 7.29
C LYS A 76 -0.93 -3.66 7.20
N LEU A 77 -1.51 -4.46 6.31
CA LEU A 77 -2.96 -4.56 6.18
C LEU A 77 -3.62 -5.15 7.43
N ALA A 78 -2.96 -6.12 8.06
CA ALA A 78 -3.42 -6.78 9.29
C ALA A 78 -3.08 -6.00 10.58
N ALA A 79 -2.47 -4.81 10.49
CA ALA A 79 -2.04 -4.04 11.65
C ALA A 79 -3.22 -3.64 12.54
N ALA A 80 -3.03 -3.79 13.85
CA ALA A 80 -3.98 -3.25 14.83
C ALA A 80 -4.04 -1.72 14.71
N ASN A 81 -5.26 -1.18 14.71
CA ASN A 81 -5.61 0.21 14.41
C ASN A 81 -5.27 0.69 12.99
N GLY A 82 -4.92 -0.23 12.09
CA GLY A 82 -4.80 0.06 10.66
C GLY A 82 -6.14 0.45 10.05
N ARG A 83 -6.11 1.00 8.83
CA ARG A 83 -7.32 1.49 8.14
C ARG A 83 -8.35 0.39 7.94
N ALA A 84 -7.94 -0.83 7.60
CA ALA A 84 -8.86 -1.95 7.41
C ALA A 84 -9.69 -2.21 8.69
N GLU A 85 -9.01 -2.32 9.83
CA GLU A 85 -9.68 -2.53 11.12
C GLU A 85 -10.57 -1.34 11.49
N ARG A 86 -10.11 -0.11 11.27
CA ARG A 86 -10.89 1.10 11.51
C ARG A 86 -12.18 1.11 10.68
N LEU A 87 -12.09 0.89 9.37
CA LEU A 87 -13.25 0.83 8.48
C LEU A 87 -14.19 -0.32 8.82
N ALA A 88 -13.67 -1.45 9.30
CA ALA A 88 -14.49 -2.58 9.73
C ALA A 88 -15.34 -2.25 10.98
N LYS A 89 -14.81 -1.41 11.89
CA LYS A 89 -15.47 -1.02 13.15
C LYS A 89 -16.33 0.24 13.05
N GLU A 90 -16.06 1.11 12.07
CA GLU A 90 -16.79 2.36 11.88
C GLU A 90 -18.27 2.12 11.58
N ASP A 91 -19.17 2.87 12.22
CA ASP A 91 -20.60 2.87 11.90
C ASP A 91 -20.90 3.87 10.78
N LYS A 92 -20.44 3.53 9.57
CA LYS A 92 -20.73 4.28 8.34
C LYS A 92 -21.25 3.32 7.26
N PRO A 93 -22.08 3.81 6.33
CA PRO A 93 -22.46 3.02 5.15
C PRO A 93 -21.22 2.54 4.38
N ALA A 94 -21.26 1.31 3.86
CA ALA A 94 -20.15 0.75 3.09
C ALA A 94 -19.76 1.64 1.89
N GLU A 95 -20.73 2.28 1.24
CA GLU A 95 -20.51 3.24 0.16
C GLU A 95 -19.61 4.42 0.58
N ALA A 96 -19.85 4.99 1.76
CA ALA A 96 -19.02 6.09 2.28
C ALA A 96 -17.58 5.62 2.57
N LYS A 97 -17.43 4.41 3.10
CA LYS A 97 -16.11 3.80 3.38
C LYS A 97 -15.34 3.51 2.10
N VAL A 98 -16.01 3.01 1.06
CA VAL A 98 -15.40 2.77 -0.25
C VAL A 98 -14.96 4.10 -0.88
N ARG A 99 -15.80 5.15 -0.84
CA ARG A 99 -15.40 6.48 -1.32
C ARG A 99 -14.16 7.01 -0.59
N GLU A 100 -14.12 6.89 0.74
CA GLU A 100 -12.95 7.26 1.54
C GLU A 100 -11.68 6.53 1.08
N LEU A 101 -11.76 5.22 0.80
CA LEU A 101 -10.66 4.45 0.28
C LEU A 101 -10.18 4.93 -1.09
N TYR A 102 -11.10 5.20 -2.02
CA TYR A 102 -10.77 5.67 -3.36
C TYR A 102 -10.13 7.07 -3.34
N LEU A 103 -10.63 7.97 -2.49
CA LEU A 103 -10.02 9.28 -2.30
C LEU A 103 -8.61 9.15 -1.72
N ALA A 104 -8.41 8.27 -0.75
CA ALA A 104 -7.09 8.09 -0.17
C ALA A 104 -6.11 7.35 -1.09
N ALA A 105 -6.60 6.42 -1.92
CA ALA A 105 -5.78 5.64 -2.84
C ALA A 105 -5.48 6.38 -4.15
N PHE A 106 -6.44 7.13 -4.69
CA PHE A 106 -6.36 7.69 -6.04
C PHE A 106 -6.66 9.19 -6.12
N SER A 107 -7.02 9.84 -5.00
CA SER A 107 -7.42 11.26 -4.97
C SER A 107 -8.59 11.59 -5.90
N ARG A 108 -9.49 10.63 -6.12
CA ARG A 108 -10.72 10.78 -6.91
C ARG A 108 -11.86 9.94 -6.35
N GLU A 109 -13.09 10.25 -6.76
CA GLU A 109 -14.25 9.40 -6.50
C GLU A 109 -14.17 8.07 -7.29
N PRO A 110 -14.73 6.97 -6.76
CA PRO A 110 -14.90 5.74 -7.51
C PRO A 110 -15.88 5.95 -8.66
N ARG A 111 -15.60 5.32 -9.81
CA ARG A 111 -16.56 5.23 -10.91
C ARG A 111 -17.74 4.35 -10.47
N PRO A 112 -18.93 4.50 -11.09
CA PRO A 112 -20.10 3.71 -10.70
C PRO A 112 -19.87 2.19 -10.72
N GLN A 113 -19.10 1.67 -11.69
CA GLN A 113 -18.77 0.24 -11.73
C GLN A 113 -17.83 -0.18 -10.60
N GLU A 114 -16.81 0.64 -10.29
CA GLU A 114 -15.85 0.40 -9.21
C GLU A 114 -16.55 0.36 -7.85
N LEU A 115 -17.42 1.34 -7.60
CA LEU A 115 -18.21 1.40 -6.38
C LEU A 115 -19.10 0.17 -6.24
N LYS A 116 -19.81 -0.20 -7.32
CA LYS A 116 -20.66 -1.39 -7.33
C LYS A 116 -19.87 -2.66 -7.01
N THR A 117 -18.76 -2.91 -7.71
CA THR A 117 -17.93 -4.09 -7.49
C THR A 117 -17.38 -4.17 -6.07
N ALA A 118 -16.91 -3.05 -5.52
CA ALA A 118 -16.41 -3.01 -4.14
C ALA A 118 -17.52 -3.33 -3.13
N ILE A 119 -18.72 -2.77 -3.30
CA ILE A 119 -19.86 -3.02 -2.42
C ILE A 119 -20.36 -4.46 -2.53
N ASP A 120 -20.47 -4.98 -3.74
CA ASP A 120 -20.89 -6.35 -3.99
C ASP A 120 -19.92 -7.32 -3.28
N TYR A 121 -18.59 -7.09 -3.37
CA TYR A 121 -17.57 -7.85 -2.66
C TYR A 121 -17.66 -7.73 -1.12
N LEU A 122 -17.85 -6.52 -0.59
CA LEU A 122 -17.96 -6.31 0.87
C LEU A 122 -19.20 -7.00 1.48
N ASN A 123 -20.23 -7.25 0.67
CA ASN A 123 -21.47 -7.92 1.07
C ASN A 123 -21.42 -9.45 0.89
N GLU A 124 -20.34 -10.01 0.34
CA GLU A 124 -20.22 -11.46 0.18
C GLU A 124 -20.23 -12.15 1.56
N PRO A 125 -21.13 -13.13 1.78
CA PRO A 125 -21.24 -13.82 3.05
C PRO A 125 -20.06 -14.76 3.26
N GLY A 126 -19.53 -14.81 4.49
CA GLY A 126 -18.58 -15.84 4.92
C GLY A 126 -17.21 -15.34 5.38
N THR A 127 -16.93 -14.04 5.23
CA THR A 127 -15.63 -13.46 5.63
C THR A 127 -15.83 -12.36 6.66
N ALA A 128 -14.91 -12.27 7.63
CA ALA A 128 -14.94 -11.21 8.64
C ALA A 128 -14.76 -9.84 8.00
N ALA A 129 -15.53 -8.83 8.42
CA ALA A 129 -15.49 -7.49 7.84
C ALA A 129 -14.08 -6.89 7.75
N ASN A 130 -13.22 -7.12 8.75
CA ASN A 130 -11.82 -6.68 8.72
C ASN A 130 -11.05 -7.29 7.55
N ALA A 131 -11.17 -8.61 7.32
CA ALA A 131 -10.50 -9.27 6.21
C ALA A 131 -10.98 -8.75 4.85
N ASN A 132 -12.29 -8.49 4.69
CA ASN A 132 -12.81 -7.88 3.45
C ASN A 132 -12.19 -6.51 3.15
N TYR A 133 -11.99 -5.66 4.17
CA TYR A 133 -11.32 -4.37 3.96
C TYR A 133 -9.81 -4.52 3.72
N GLN A 134 -9.14 -5.51 4.32
CA GLN A 134 -7.74 -5.82 4.03
C GLN A 134 -7.57 -6.21 2.56
N ASP A 135 -8.43 -7.09 2.06
CA ASP A 135 -8.41 -7.56 0.68
C ASP A 135 -8.76 -6.45 -0.31
N LEU A 136 -9.74 -5.60 0.01
CA LEU A 136 -10.07 -4.45 -0.82
C LEU A 136 -8.89 -3.47 -0.93
N ILE A 137 -8.23 -3.14 0.19
CA ILE A 137 -7.05 -2.27 0.18
C ILE A 137 -5.90 -2.93 -0.59
N TRP A 138 -5.68 -4.23 -0.41
CA TRP A 138 -4.69 -4.99 -1.17
C TRP A 138 -4.96 -4.94 -2.67
N ALA A 139 -6.22 -5.10 -3.09
CA ALA A 139 -6.61 -5.02 -4.49
C ALA A 139 -6.32 -3.64 -5.06
N LEU A 140 -6.64 -2.56 -4.33
CA LEU A 140 -6.34 -1.19 -4.73
C LEU A 140 -4.83 -0.95 -4.92
N ILE A 141 -4.00 -1.41 -3.97
CA ILE A 141 -2.53 -1.29 -4.03
C ILE A 141 -1.94 -1.98 -5.27
N ASN A 142 -2.54 -3.11 -5.67
CA ASN A 142 -2.07 -3.89 -6.82
C ASN A 142 -2.64 -3.43 -8.17
N THR A 143 -3.45 -2.36 -8.20
CA THR A 143 -3.90 -1.76 -9.47
C THR A 143 -2.76 -1.03 -10.17
N LYS A 144 -2.79 -1.00 -11.50
CA LYS A 144 -1.88 -0.15 -12.29
C LYS A 144 -1.98 1.31 -11.87
N GLU A 145 -3.20 1.79 -11.61
CA GLU A 145 -3.44 3.17 -11.20
C GLU A 145 -2.66 3.52 -9.92
N PHE A 146 -2.66 2.64 -8.91
CA PHE A 146 -1.89 2.89 -7.69
C PHE A 146 -0.38 2.88 -7.97
N LEU A 147 0.09 1.92 -8.77
CA LEU A 147 1.52 1.73 -9.01
C LEU A 147 2.17 2.78 -9.90
N PHE A 148 1.41 3.43 -10.78
CA PHE A 148 1.95 4.45 -11.69
C PHE A 148 1.69 5.89 -11.22
N ASN A 149 0.77 6.11 -10.28
CA ASN A 149 0.45 7.44 -9.76
C ASN A 149 1.09 7.77 -8.40
N HIS A 150 1.88 6.86 -7.79
CA HIS A 150 2.52 7.01 -6.46
C HIS A 150 3.92 6.38 -6.36
#